data_AF-A0A8T5UFN6-F1
#
_entry.id   AF-A0A8T5UFN6-F1
#
_cell.length_a   1.000
_cell.length_b   1.000
_cell.length_c   1.000
_cell.angle_alpha   90.00
_cell.angle_beta   90.00
_cell.angle_gamma   90.00
#
_symmetry.space_group_name_H-M   'P 1'
#
loop_
_entity.id
_entity.type
_entity.pdbx_description
1 polymer ?
#
loop_
_entity_poly.entity_id
_entity_poly.type
_entity_poly.pdbx_seq_one_letter_code
_entity_poly.pdbx_strand_id
1 'polypeptide(L)' 'MAEYISWSPIRRLMKHNGAVIVARDAVNELVDWMSQSAETITKSALKLTKHAKRKKITKNDILMAIKYFK' A
#
# COMPACT_ATOMS: atom_id res chain seq x y z
N MET A 1 -4.44 -4.15 12.89
CA MET A 1 -4.96 -5.22 12.02
C MET A 1 -5.39 -4.57 10.72
N ALA A 2 -4.59 -4.68 9.68
CA ALA A 2 -4.94 -4.17 8.36
C ALA A 2 -6.30 -4.70 7.87
N GLU A 3 -7.16 -3.78 7.46
CA GLU A 3 -8.48 -4.07 6.91
C GLU A 3 -8.40 -4.53 5.44
N TYR A 4 -7.41 -4.03 4.69
CA TYR A 4 -7.36 -4.14 3.23
C TYR A 4 -6.33 -5.14 2.68
N ILE A 5 -5.31 -5.52 3.47
CA ILE A 5 -4.21 -6.38 3.04
C ILE A 5 -4.18 -7.66 3.86
N SER A 6 -4.29 -8.81 3.20
CA SER A 6 -4.27 -10.11 3.86
C SER A 6 -2.86 -10.55 4.25
N TRP A 7 -2.76 -11.18 5.43
CA TRP A 7 -1.51 -11.71 5.98
C TRP A 7 -0.88 -12.83 5.14
N SER A 8 -1.69 -13.76 4.63
CA SER A 8 -1.22 -14.98 3.95
C SER A 8 -0.42 -14.70 2.66
N PRO A 9 -0.88 -13.82 1.74
CA PRO A 9 -0.09 -13.38 0.59
C PRO A 9 1.26 -12.76 0.96
N ILE A 10 1.30 -11.90 1.98
CA ILE A 10 2.55 -11.24 2.41
C ILE A 10 3.53 -12.26 2.98
N ARG A 11 3.06 -13.22 3.79
CA ARG A 11 3.93 -14.32 4.24
C ARG A 11 4.43 -15.18 3.09
N ARG A 12 3.60 -15.46 2.07
CA ARG A 12 4.05 -16.20 0.88
C ARG A 12 5.12 -15.43 0.11
N LEU A 13 4.98 -14.11 -0.04
CA LEU A 13 6.00 -13.26 -0.65
C LEU A 13 7.33 -13.36 0.10
N MET A 14 7.31 -13.28 1.44
CA MET A 14 8.54 -13.41 2.25
C MET A 14 9.20 -14.78 2.05
N LYS A 15 8.42 -15.86 2.04
CA LYS A 15 8.95 -17.21 1.79
C LYS A 15 9.50 -17.38 0.38
N HIS A 16 8.81 -16.84 -0.62
CA HIS A 16 9.25 -16.87 -2.00
C HIS A 16 10.60 -16.17 -2.19
N ASN A 17 10.87 -15.12 -1.40
CA ASN A 17 12.14 -14.39 -1.40
C ASN A 17 13.23 -15.06 -0.52
N GLY A 18 13.02 -16.31 -0.08
CA GLY A 18 14.03 -17.10 0.62
C GLY A 18 13.89 -17.15 2.15
N ALA A 19 12.87 -16.53 2.74
CA ALA A 19 12.64 -16.67 4.18
C ALA A 19 12.14 -18.08 4.53
N VAL A 20 12.89 -18.84 5.32
CA VAL A 20 12.53 -20.20 5.72
C VAL A 20 11.41 -20.18 6.78
N ILE A 21 11.61 -19.36 7.82
CA ILE A 21 10.66 -19.12 8.91
C ILE A 21 10.33 -17.63 8.92
N VAL A 22 9.06 -17.33 9.15
CA VAL A 22 8.55 -15.95 9.18
C VAL A 22 7.70 -15.81 10.42
N ALA A 23 8.10 -14.91 11.32
CA ALA A 23 7.40 -14.61 12.54
C ALA A 23 6.10 -13.85 12.25
N ARG A 24 5.06 -14.07 13.06
CA ARG A 24 3.71 -13.52 12.79
C ARG A 24 3.66 -12.00 12.90
N ASP A 25 4.33 -11.47 13.92
CA ASP A 25 4.54 -10.06 14.19
C ASP A 25 5.25 -9.34 13.04
N ALA A 26 6.31 -9.95 12.47
CA ALA A 26 7.01 -9.38 11.31
C ALA A 26 6.08 -9.21 10.09
N VAL A 27 5.20 -10.18 9.84
CA VAL A 27 4.20 -10.06 8.75
C VAL A 27 3.16 -9.00 9.10
N ASN A 28 2.71 -8.93 10.35
CA ASN A 28 1.74 -7.92 10.78
C ASN A 28 2.30 -6.51 10.59
N GLU A 29 3.55 -6.27 10.99
CA GLU A 29 4.22 -4.97 10.84
C GLU A 29 4.30 -4.56 9.36
N LEU A 30 4.71 -5.48 8.48
CA LEU A 30 4.76 -5.21 7.04
C LEU A 30 3.36 -4.92 6.46
N VAL A 31 2.37 -5.71 6.86
CA VAL A 31 0.97 -5.54 6.45
C VAL A 31 0.42 -4.19 6.90
N ASP A 32 0.69 -3.77 8.13
CA ASP A 32 0.23 -2.49 8.68
C ASP A 32 0.94 -1.32 7.98
N TRP A 33 2.26 -1.39 7.77
CA TRP A 33 3.01 -0.36 7.03
C TRP A 33 2.52 -0.20 5.58
N MET A 34 2.30 -1.32 4.87
CA MET A 34 1.77 -1.28 3.50
C MET A 34 0.36 -0.68 3.46
N SER A 35 -0.48 -0.97 4.45
CA SER A 35 -1.84 -0.46 4.52
C SER A 35 -1.88 1.04 4.74
N GLN A 36 -1.07 1.55 5.67
CA GLN A 36 -0.93 2.99 5.93
C GLN A 36 -0.36 3.74 4.71
N SER A 37 0.61 3.13 4.03
CA SER A 37 1.19 3.68 2.80
C SER A 37 0.14 3.76 1.68
N ALA A 38 -0.62 2.68 1.47
CA ALA A 38 -1.68 2.63 0.48
C ALA A 38 -2.78 3.68 0.75
N GLU A 39 -3.18 3.85 2.01
CA GLU A 39 -4.17 4.86 2.40
C GLU A 39 -3.65 6.29 2.13
N THR A 40 -2.39 6.56 2.49
CA THR A 40 -1.76 7.87 2.29
C THR A 40 -1.62 8.23 0.81
N ILE A 41 -1.18 7.27 -0.02
CA ILE A 41 -1.09 7.43 -1.48
C ILE A 41 -2.49 7.67 -2.06
N THR A 42 -3.50 6.91 -1.62
CA THR A 42 -4.89 7.06 -2.09
C THR A 42 -5.45 8.44 -1.75
N LYS A 43 -5.24 8.93 -0.52
CA LYS A 43 -5.64 10.28 -0.10
C LYS A 43 -4.97 11.35 -0.96
N SER A 44 -3.69 11.19 -1.27
CA SER A 44 -2.94 12.13 -2.12
C SER A 44 -3.43 12.11 -3.57
N ALA A 45 -3.63 10.92 -4.13
CA ALA A 45 -4.18 10.76 -5.48
C ALA A 45 -5.60 11.34 -5.61
N LEU A 46 -6.42 11.21 -4.56
CA LEU A 46 -7.75 11.81 -4.52
C LEU A 46 -7.69 13.35 -4.52
N LYS A 47 -6.72 13.95 -3.80
CA LYS A 47 -6.49 15.41 -3.84
C LYS A 47 -6.12 15.87 -5.26
N LEU A 48 -5.22 15.16 -5.93
CA LEU A 48 -4.83 15.46 -7.32
C LEU A 48 -6.02 15.34 -8.29
N THR A 49 -6.82 14.28 -8.12
CA THR A 49 -8.04 14.05 -8.90
C THR A 49 -9.03 15.21 -8.75
N LYS A 50 -9.27 15.66 -7.51
CA LYS A 50 -10.14 16.81 -7.20
C LYS A 50 -9.58 18.13 -7.73
N HIS A 51 -8.26 18.35 -7.62
CA HIS A 51 -7.60 19.54 -8.16
C HIS A 51 -7.80 19.66 -9.68
N ALA A 52 -7.76 18.53 -10.39
CA ALA A 52 -8.03 18.45 -11.82
C ALA A 52 -9.53 18.43 -12.18
N LYS A 53 -10.45 18.69 -11.21
CA LYS A 53 -11.91 18.65 -11.37
C LYS A 53 -12.46 17.33 -11.93
N ARG A 54 -11.71 16.23 -11.76
CA ARG A 54 -12.15 14.89 -12.15
C ARG A 54 -12.77 14.17 -10.95
N LYS A 55 -13.64 13.18 -11.22
CA LYS A 55 -14.17 12.26 -10.19
C LYS A 55 -13.42 10.93 -10.16
N LYS A 56 -12.89 10.50 -11.31
CA LYS A 56 -12.17 9.23 -11.47
C LYS A 56 -10.69 9.41 -11.16
N ILE A 57 -10.18 8.61 -10.21
CA ILE A 57 -8.74 8.46 -9.97
C ILE A 57 -8.12 7.73 -11.16
N THR A 58 -7.06 8.29 -11.71
CA THR A 58 -6.34 7.74 -12.86
C THR A 58 -4.97 7.20 -12.46
N LYS A 59 -4.35 6.42 -13.34
CA LYS A 59 -2.97 5.95 -13.19
C LYS A 59 -2.00 7.11 -12.92
N ASN A 60 -2.17 8.24 -13.60
CA ASN A 60 -1.29 9.40 -13.45
C ASN A 60 -1.41 10.03 -12.06
N ASP A 61 -2.61 10.06 -11.46
CA ASP A 61 -2.80 10.55 -10.09
C ASP A 61 -2.07 9.66 -9.08
N ILE A 62 -2.13 8.33 -9.26
CA ILE A 62 -1.41 7.37 -8.42
C ILE A 62 0.10 7.50 -8.60
N LEU A 63 0.60 7.54 -9.84
CA LEU A 63 2.04 7.70 -10.10
C LEU A 63 2.59 9.00 -9.53
N MET A 64 1.84 10.10 -9.63
CA MET A 64 2.24 11.37 -9.05
C MET A 64 2.19 11.33 -7.53
N ALA A 65 1.19 10.68 -6.92
CA ALA A 65 1.13 10.46 -5.49
C ALA A 65 2.31 9.61 -4.99
N ILE A 66 2.70 8.55 -5.71
CA ILE A 66 3.87 7.72 -5.40
C ILE A 66 5.16 8.55 -5.53
N LYS A 67 5.30 9.35 -6.59
CA LYS A 67 6.50 10.18 -6.81
C LYS A 67 6.79 11.14 -5.66
N TYR A 68 5.73 11.64 -5.00
CA TYR A 68 5.85 12.56 -3.87
C TYR A 68 5.50 11.91 -2.52
N PHE A 69 5.43 10.57 -2.47
CA PHE A 69 5.27 9.83 -1.23
C PHE A 69 6.56 9.91 -0.42
N LYS A 70 6.45 10.30 0.85
CA LYS A 70 7.55 10.43 1.80
C LYS A 70 7.23 9.65 3.06
#